data_AF-A0A0P7CKU3-F1
#
_entry.id   AF-A0A0P7CKU3-F1
#
_cell.length_a   1.000
_cell.length_b   1.000
_cell.length_c   1.000
_cell.angle_alpha   90.00
_cell.angle_beta   90.00
_cell.angle_gamma   90.00
#
_symmetry.space_group_name_H-M   'P 1'
#
loop_
_entity.id
_entity.type
_entity.pdbx_description
1 polymer ?
#
loop_
_entity_poly.entity_id
_entity_poly.type
_entity_poly.pdbx_seq_one_letter_code
_entity_poly.pdbx_strand_id
1 'polypeptide(L)'
;DHSGGDITDSFAVVVTDITDASTTDSLDIAIVDTVPTANADTGTIAEDTSDALTGNVISGAGDSTDADAAADALGSDTPTLVTGVVTGTLEDGDALAANVSDTTGTEIAGSYGTLTLNSDGSYSYVLDNSNAKVQSLNDDSDPLSDVFTYGITDADGDASRTTLTITVTGSTDAAPVITGISGTDDNSVTEATGDTVTGSFTVAATAGIATVTIAGVDADTPVDITNATEADPVVIEGSEGTLSVTGYDAGTGEV
;
A
#
# COMPACT_ATOMS: atom_id res chain seq x y z
N ASP A 1 -20.85 -32.98 -7.87
CA ASP A 1 -20.36 -31.66 -8.32
C ASP A 1 -21.60 -30.84 -8.55
N HIS A 2 -21.83 -29.83 -7.72
CA HIS A 2 -23.12 -29.12 -7.73
C HIS A 2 -23.26 -28.17 -8.92
N SER A 3 -22.26 -28.16 -9.82
CA SER A 3 -22.21 -27.61 -11.19
C SER A 3 -23.48 -27.58 -12.08
N GLY A 4 -24.56 -28.28 -11.72
CA GLY A 4 -25.85 -28.23 -12.39
C GLY A 4 -26.96 -27.49 -11.63
N GLY A 5 -26.66 -26.86 -10.49
CA GLY A 5 -27.60 -26.24 -9.56
C GLY A 5 -28.21 -27.20 -8.54
N ASP A 6 -29.25 -26.73 -7.84
CA ASP A 6 -29.97 -27.49 -6.81
C ASP A 6 -30.46 -28.85 -7.31
N ILE A 7 -30.21 -29.90 -6.52
CA ILE A 7 -30.71 -31.25 -6.77
C ILE A 7 -31.53 -31.75 -5.59
N THR A 8 -32.49 -32.64 -5.85
CA THR A 8 -33.27 -33.30 -4.78
C THR A 8 -33.06 -34.80 -4.83
N ASP A 9 -32.60 -35.38 -3.72
CA ASP A 9 -32.56 -36.83 -3.52
C ASP A 9 -33.86 -37.29 -2.87
N SER A 10 -34.60 -38.16 -3.55
CA SER A 10 -35.88 -38.70 -3.07
C SER A 10 -35.74 -40.16 -2.63
N PHE A 11 -36.10 -40.43 -1.38
CA PHE A 11 -36.13 -41.79 -0.81
C PHE A 11 -37.57 -42.22 -0.54
N ALA A 12 -37.99 -43.34 -1.14
CA ALA A 12 -39.32 -43.88 -0.86
C ALA A 12 -39.40 -44.45 0.57
N VAL A 13 -40.30 -43.91 1.38
CA VAL A 13 -40.64 -44.38 2.72
C VAL A 13 -41.87 -45.27 2.63
N VAL A 14 -41.69 -46.56 2.94
CA VAL A 14 -42.78 -47.55 2.92
C VAL A 14 -43.13 -47.95 4.34
N VAL A 15 -44.41 -47.81 4.71
CA VAL A 15 -44.94 -48.32 5.98
C VAL A 15 -45.82 -49.52 5.67
N THR A 16 -45.56 -50.66 6.31
CA THR A 16 -46.38 -51.87 6.23
C THR A 16 -46.89 -52.22 7.63
N ASP A 17 -48.19 -52.44 7.78
CA ASP A 17 -48.79 -52.82 9.06
C ASP A 17 -48.71 -54.33 9.33
N ILE A 18 -49.18 -54.77 10.51
CA ILE A 18 -49.15 -56.18 10.92
C ILE A 18 -50.12 -57.08 10.13
N THR A 19 -50.94 -56.50 9.27
CA THR A 19 -51.87 -57.20 8.36
C THR A 19 -51.38 -57.19 6.90
N ASP A 20 -50.12 -56.82 6.68
CA ASP A 20 -49.45 -56.71 5.37
C ASP A 20 -50.02 -55.61 4.44
N ALA A 21 -50.78 -54.64 4.97
CA ALA A 21 -51.20 -53.47 4.20
C ALA A 21 -50.09 -52.41 4.18
N SER A 22 -49.78 -51.83 3.02
CA SER A 22 -48.70 -50.84 2.86
C SER A 22 -49.14 -49.50 2.29
N THR A 23 -48.50 -48.42 2.74
CA THR A 23 -48.51 -47.09 2.08
C THR A 23 -47.09 -46.65 1.76
N THR A 24 -46.93 -45.75 0.79
CA THR A 24 -45.65 -45.19 0.39
C THR A 24 -45.74 -43.68 0.28
N ASP A 25 -44.70 -42.99 0.75
CA ASP A 25 -44.48 -41.55 0.57
C ASP A 25 -42.99 -41.28 0.29
N SER A 26 -42.59 -40.04 -0.01
CA SER A 26 -41.17 -39.67 -0.18
C SER A 26 -40.60 -38.95 1.03
N LEU A 27 -39.32 -39.24 1.34
CA LEU A 27 -38.44 -38.36 2.10
C LEU A 27 -37.50 -37.69 1.09
N ASP A 28 -37.70 -36.39 0.89
CA ASP A 28 -36.93 -35.60 -0.06
C ASP A 28 -35.85 -34.81 0.67
N ILE A 29 -34.62 -34.90 0.19
CA ILE A 29 -33.45 -34.16 0.67
C ILE A 29 -33.00 -33.20 -0.43
N ALA A 30 -33.17 -31.90 -0.20
CA ALA A 30 -32.65 -30.87 -1.09
C ALA A 30 -31.15 -30.69 -0.84
N ILE A 31 -30.37 -30.69 -1.92
CA ILE A 31 -28.95 -30.35 -1.92
C ILE A 31 -28.81 -29.08 -2.73
N VAL A 32 -28.49 -28.00 -2.02
CA VAL A 32 -28.50 -26.63 -2.55
C VAL A 32 -27.12 -26.28 -3.06
N ASP A 33 -27.08 -25.71 -4.24
CA ASP A 33 -25.89 -25.09 -4.81
C ASP A 33 -25.76 -23.66 -4.28
N THR A 34 -24.63 -23.36 -3.65
CA THR A 34 -24.43 -22.08 -2.96
C THR A 34 -23.30 -21.31 -3.60
N VAL A 35 -23.59 -20.07 -3.97
CA VAL A 35 -22.63 -19.15 -4.60
C VAL A 35 -21.64 -18.57 -3.58
N PRO A 36 -20.45 -18.14 -4.04
CA PRO A 36 -19.51 -17.42 -3.19
C PRO A 36 -20.07 -16.06 -2.76
N THR A 37 -19.62 -15.58 -1.60
CA THR A 37 -19.89 -14.23 -1.08
C THR A 37 -18.59 -13.62 -0.60
N ALA A 38 -18.12 -12.59 -1.32
CA ALA A 38 -16.95 -11.82 -0.94
C ALA A 38 -17.31 -10.79 0.13
N ASN A 39 -16.52 -10.70 1.20
CA ASN A 39 -16.65 -9.69 2.23
C ASN A 39 -15.63 -8.57 1.99
N ALA A 40 -16.01 -7.32 2.27
CA ALA A 40 -15.04 -6.23 2.16
C ALA A 40 -13.87 -6.47 3.12
N ASP A 41 -12.67 -6.13 2.66
CA ASP A 41 -11.43 -6.19 3.42
C ASP A 41 -10.87 -4.79 3.61
N THR A 42 -10.09 -4.60 4.68
CA THR A 42 -9.30 -3.38 4.83
C THR A 42 -7.81 -3.67 4.94
N GLY A 43 -7.06 -2.70 5.42
CA GLY A 43 -5.61 -2.65 5.36
C GLY A 43 -5.16 -1.33 5.94
N THR A 44 -4.34 -1.32 6.98
CA THR A 44 -3.81 -0.07 7.54
C THR A 44 -2.29 -0.04 7.50
N ILE A 45 -1.72 0.97 6.86
CA ILE A 45 -0.28 1.19 6.79
C ILE A 45 0.03 2.62 7.24
N ALA A 46 1.06 2.79 8.07
CA ALA A 46 1.52 4.12 8.43
C ALA A 46 2.37 4.70 7.30
N GLU A 47 2.34 6.03 7.13
CA GLU A 47 3.32 6.71 6.30
C GLU A 47 4.76 6.35 6.72
N ASP A 48 5.70 6.49 5.79
CA ASP A 48 7.11 6.10 5.93
C ASP A 48 7.39 4.61 6.20
N THR A 49 6.35 3.77 6.23
CA THR A 49 6.53 2.32 6.30
C THR A 49 7.25 1.86 5.02
N SER A 50 8.37 1.15 5.19
CA SER A 50 9.15 0.59 4.09
C SER A 50 8.80 -0.86 3.77
N ASP A 51 8.34 -1.61 4.78
CA ASP A 51 7.85 -2.97 4.61
C ASP A 51 6.47 -2.96 3.94
N ALA A 52 6.23 -3.92 3.06
CA ALA A 52 4.92 -4.07 2.45
C ALA A 52 3.88 -4.52 3.48
N LEU A 53 2.67 -3.95 3.42
CA LEU A 53 1.51 -4.50 4.09
C LEU A 53 1.11 -5.81 3.38
N THR A 54 0.90 -6.90 4.12
CA THR A 54 0.53 -8.20 3.53
C THR A 54 -0.75 -8.73 4.16
N GLY A 55 -1.63 -9.32 3.36
CA GLY A 55 -2.85 -9.95 3.86
C GLY A 55 -3.40 -10.98 2.88
N ASN A 56 -4.63 -11.41 3.09
CA ASN A 56 -5.34 -12.31 2.17
C ASN A 56 -6.84 -12.04 2.20
N VAL A 57 -7.40 -11.61 1.07
CA VAL A 57 -8.81 -11.20 0.93
C VAL A 57 -9.81 -12.36 1.07
N ILE A 58 -9.39 -13.59 0.72
CA ILE A 58 -10.28 -14.76 0.82
C ILE A 58 -10.38 -15.24 2.27
N SER A 59 -9.24 -15.32 2.97
CA SER A 59 -9.17 -15.85 4.33
C SER A 59 -9.37 -14.80 5.42
N GLY A 60 -9.34 -13.51 5.06
CA GLY A 60 -9.26 -12.38 6.00
C GLY A 60 -7.93 -12.32 6.79
N ALA A 61 -6.95 -13.17 6.51
CA ALA A 61 -5.74 -13.24 7.32
C ALA A 61 -4.77 -12.09 7.04
N GLY A 62 -4.09 -11.58 8.07
CA GLY A 62 -2.93 -10.70 7.93
C GLY A 62 -3.23 -9.22 7.73
N ASP A 63 -4.50 -8.85 7.56
CA ASP A 63 -4.92 -7.46 7.56
C ASP A 63 -4.58 -6.78 8.91
N SER A 64 -3.79 -5.72 8.87
CA SER A 64 -3.22 -5.08 10.05
C SER A 64 -4.31 -4.38 10.87
N THR A 65 -4.45 -4.83 12.11
CA THR A 65 -5.30 -4.26 13.18
C THR A 65 -6.82 -4.34 13.01
N ASP A 66 -7.32 -4.99 11.96
CA ASP A 66 -8.76 -5.02 11.70
C ASP A 66 -9.53 -6.03 12.58
N ALA A 67 -10.66 -5.56 13.10
CA ALA A 67 -11.67 -6.37 13.77
C ALA A 67 -12.75 -6.90 12.80
N ASP A 68 -12.72 -6.48 11.53
CA ASP A 68 -13.72 -6.79 10.49
C ASP A 68 -13.35 -7.93 9.52
N ALA A 69 -12.12 -8.46 9.62
CA ALA A 69 -11.49 -9.51 8.80
C ALA A 69 -12.30 -10.82 8.66
N ALA A 70 -13.45 -10.74 8.00
CA ALA A 70 -14.36 -11.83 7.79
C ALA A 70 -13.96 -12.57 6.51
N ALA A 71 -13.44 -13.79 6.68
CA ALA A 71 -13.19 -14.68 5.56
C ALA A 71 -14.40 -14.78 4.63
N ASP A 72 -14.14 -14.83 3.34
CA ASP A 72 -15.15 -15.02 2.30
C ASP A 72 -15.89 -16.34 2.48
N ALA A 73 -17.17 -16.33 2.14
CA ALA A 73 -17.91 -17.58 1.97
C ALA A 73 -17.61 -18.12 0.57
N LEU A 74 -16.98 -19.28 0.48
CA LEU A 74 -16.48 -19.79 -0.80
C LEU A 74 -17.55 -20.42 -1.70
N GLY A 75 -18.74 -20.69 -1.16
CA GLY A 75 -19.74 -21.49 -1.85
C GLY A 75 -19.49 -23.00 -1.74
N SER A 76 -20.22 -23.78 -2.52
CA SER A 76 -20.16 -25.26 -2.48
C SER A 76 -19.10 -25.83 -3.44
N ASP A 77 -18.69 -25.08 -4.46
CA ASP A 77 -17.89 -25.58 -5.59
C ASP A 77 -16.44 -25.09 -5.54
N THR A 78 -15.63 -25.74 -4.72
CA THR A 78 -14.20 -25.41 -4.58
C THR A 78 -13.36 -25.90 -5.76
N PRO A 79 -12.25 -25.20 -6.13
CA PRO A 79 -11.69 -24.04 -5.45
C PRO A 79 -12.35 -22.71 -5.85
N THR A 80 -12.38 -21.78 -4.90
CA THR A 80 -12.78 -20.40 -5.12
C THR A 80 -11.52 -19.53 -5.13
N LEU A 81 -11.34 -18.76 -6.19
CA LEU A 81 -10.11 -18.03 -6.49
C LEU A 81 -10.43 -16.57 -6.82
N VAL A 82 -9.49 -15.67 -6.54
CA VAL A 82 -9.53 -14.32 -7.10
C VAL A 82 -9.27 -14.40 -8.60
N THR A 83 -10.21 -13.90 -9.40
CA THR A 83 -10.12 -13.92 -10.88
C THR A 83 -9.93 -12.53 -11.49
N GLY A 84 -10.25 -11.47 -10.74
CA GLY A 84 -10.17 -10.11 -11.24
C GLY A 84 -9.93 -9.07 -10.17
N VAL A 85 -9.26 -7.99 -10.55
CA VAL A 85 -9.00 -6.83 -9.69
C VAL A 85 -8.81 -5.56 -10.50
N VAL A 86 -9.38 -4.46 -10.00
CA VAL A 86 -9.22 -3.11 -10.57
C VAL A 86 -9.07 -2.07 -9.46
N THR A 87 -8.44 -0.94 -9.78
CA THR A 87 -8.39 0.22 -8.87
C THR A 87 -9.75 0.93 -8.84
N GLY A 88 -10.11 1.46 -7.68
CA GLY A 88 -11.37 2.14 -7.39
C GLY A 88 -12.54 1.21 -7.10
N THR A 89 -13.72 1.83 -6.96
CA THR A 89 -15.02 1.15 -6.87
C THR A 89 -15.64 1.00 -8.25
N LEU A 90 -16.27 -0.14 -8.52
CA LEU A 90 -17.10 -0.33 -9.71
C LEU A 90 -18.57 0.00 -9.41
N GLU A 91 -19.29 0.55 -10.41
CA GLU A 91 -20.74 0.71 -10.33
C GLU A 91 -21.45 -0.64 -10.54
N ASP A 92 -22.70 -0.73 -10.12
CA ASP A 92 -23.51 -1.93 -10.35
C ASP A 92 -23.69 -2.17 -11.85
N GLY A 93 -23.40 -3.39 -12.29
CA GLY A 93 -23.44 -3.80 -13.70
C GLY A 93 -22.15 -3.61 -14.51
N ASP A 94 -21.12 -2.93 -13.97
CA ASP A 94 -19.82 -2.87 -14.62
C ASP A 94 -19.15 -4.26 -14.64
N ALA A 95 -18.41 -4.57 -15.69
CA ALA A 95 -17.66 -5.82 -15.76
C ALA A 95 -16.34 -5.69 -14.98
N LEU A 96 -16.04 -6.66 -14.12
CA LEU A 96 -14.71 -6.81 -13.53
C LEU A 96 -13.80 -7.49 -14.55
N ALA A 97 -12.61 -6.94 -14.77
CA ALA A 97 -11.63 -7.53 -15.67
C ALA A 97 -11.09 -8.84 -15.09
N ALA A 98 -11.07 -9.92 -15.88
CA ALA A 98 -10.42 -11.17 -15.51
C ALA A 98 -8.91 -11.07 -15.80
N ASN A 99 -8.16 -10.51 -14.85
CA ASN A 99 -6.74 -10.16 -15.00
C ASN A 99 -5.84 -10.78 -13.94
N VAL A 100 -6.38 -11.56 -12.99
CA VAL A 100 -5.57 -12.21 -11.94
C VAL A 100 -5.07 -13.58 -12.41
N SER A 101 -3.75 -13.80 -12.33
CA SER A 101 -3.10 -15.07 -12.66
C SER A 101 -2.42 -15.70 -11.44
N ASP A 102 -2.41 -17.03 -11.41
CA ASP A 102 -1.83 -17.91 -10.40
C ASP A 102 -0.30 -17.90 -10.31
N THR A 103 0.42 -17.39 -11.32
CA THR A 103 1.88 -17.58 -11.41
C THR A 103 2.72 -16.40 -10.92
N THR A 104 2.23 -15.16 -10.99
CA THR A 104 3.07 -13.98 -10.71
C THR A 104 2.41 -12.88 -9.89
N GLY A 105 1.18 -13.08 -9.40
CA GLY A 105 0.39 -11.97 -8.86
C GLY A 105 0.09 -10.91 -9.93
N THR A 106 -0.87 -10.04 -9.64
CA THR A 106 -1.25 -8.93 -10.52
C THR A 106 -0.96 -7.63 -9.80
N GLU A 107 -0.15 -6.78 -10.42
CA GLU A 107 0.15 -5.43 -9.91
C GLU A 107 -0.92 -4.43 -10.35
N ILE A 108 -1.40 -3.62 -9.41
CA ILE A 108 -2.40 -2.59 -9.61
C ILE A 108 -1.90 -1.33 -8.91
N ALA A 109 -1.61 -0.30 -9.70
CA ALA A 109 -1.26 1.01 -9.16
C ALA A 109 -2.48 1.65 -8.49
N GLY A 110 -2.30 2.02 -7.22
CA GLY A 110 -3.18 2.92 -6.50
C GLY A 110 -2.74 4.37 -6.67
N SER A 111 -3.34 5.26 -5.88
CA SER A 111 -2.97 6.67 -5.78
C SER A 111 -1.79 6.91 -4.84
N TYR A 112 -1.61 6.03 -3.84
CA TYR A 112 -0.63 6.20 -2.76
C TYR A 112 0.36 5.04 -2.66
N GLY A 113 0.18 3.99 -3.46
CA GLY A 113 1.04 2.82 -3.45
C GLY A 113 0.64 1.83 -4.55
N THR A 114 1.21 0.64 -4.51
CA THR A 114 0.96 -0.42 -5.49
C THR A 114 0.51 -1.69 -4.79
N LEU A 115 -0.65 -2.21 -5.17
CA LEU A 115 -1.16 -3.51 -4.74
C LEU A 115 -0.61 -4.60 -5.66
N THR A 116 -0.19 -5.72 -5.10
CA THR A 116 -0.02 -7.00 -5.81
C THR A 116 -1.01 -7.99 -5.23
N LEU A 117 -1.90 -8.56 -6.05
CA LEU A 117 -2.92 -9.52 -5.63
C LEU A 117 -2.79 -10.85 -6.38
N ASN A 118 -2.78 -11.96 -5.66
CA ASN A 118 -2.69 -13.32 -6.20
C ASN A 118 -4.06 -14.01 -6.27
N SER A 119 -4.15 -15.07 -7.08
CA SER A 119 -5.39 -15.85 -7.23
C SER A 119 -5.82 -16.58 -5.96
N ASP A 120 -4.89 -16.87 -5.05
CA ASP A 120 -5.18 -17.49 -3.75
C ASP A 120 -5.67 -16.48 -2.68
N GLY A 121 -5.88 -15.22 -3.10
CA GLY A 121 -6.30 -14.13 -2.25
C GLY A 121 -5.14 -13.41 -1.55
N SER A 122 -3.92 -13.96 -1.53
CA SER A 122 -2.80 -13.30 -0.87
C SER A 122 -2.42 -12.01 -1.58
N TYR A 123 -2.16 -10.96 -0.81
CA TYR A 123 -1.79 -9.66 -1.34
C TYR A 123 -0.61 -9.03 -0.62
N SER A 124 0.07 -8.13 -1.32
CA SER A 124 1.04 -7.19 -0.74
C SER A 124 0.78 -5.79 -1.27
N TYR A 125 0.81 -4.79 -0.40
CA TYR A 125 0.72 -3.37 -0.77
C TYR A 125 2.01 -2.66 -0.38
N VAL A 126 2.65 -2.01 -1.36
CA VAL A 126 3.86 -1.21 -1.16
C VAL A 126 3.48 0.26 -1.24
N LEU A 127 3.69 1.00 -0.15
CA LEU A 127 3.43 2.43 -0.07
C LEU A 127 4.45 3.22 -0.90
N ASP A 128 4.01 4.26 -1.59
CA ASP A 128 4.87 5.20 -2.31
C ASP A 128 5.29 6.35 -1.38
N ASN A 129 6.40 6.16 -0.65
CA ASN A 129 6.98 7.19 0.22
C ASN A 129 7.63 8.36 -0.57
N SER A 130 7.58 8.35 -1.90
CA SER A 130 7.94 9.53 -2.71
C SER A 130 6.73 10.43 -3.00
N ASN A 131 5.52 9.98 -2.65
CA ASN A 131 4.30 10.71 -2.89
C ASN A 131 4.18 11.89 -1.91
N ALA A 132 4.18 13.12 -2.45
CA ALA A 132 4.12 14.34 -1.65
C ALA A 132 2.86 14.46 -0.76
N LYS A 133 1.75 13.78 -1.08
CA LYS A 133 0.57 13.76 -0.20
C LYS A 133 0.77 12.82 0.97
N VAL A 134 1.44 11.68 0.74
CA VAL A 134 1.80 10.74 1.81
C VAL A 134 2.70 11.47 2.79
N GLN A 135 3.85 11.99 2.36
CA GLN A 135 4.81 12.73 3.21
C GLN A 135 4.27 14.05 3.83
N SER A 136 3.03 14.42 3.55
CA SER A 136 2.39 15.61 4.15
C SER A 136 1.45 15.26 5.30
N LEU A 137 1.24 13.97 5.56
CA LEU A 137 0.44 13.52 6.67
C LEU A 137 1.17 13.82 8.00
N ASN A 138 0.40 13.79 9.07
CA ASN A 138 0.85 13.94 10.45
C ASN A 138 -0.22 13.32 11.36
N ASP A 139 0.00 13.31 12.67
CA ASP A 139 -0.91 12.67 13.63
C ASP A 139 -2.35 13.22 13.59
N ASP A 140 -2.54 14.46 13.13
CA ASP A 140 -3.83 15.16 13.06
C ASP A 140 -4.47 15.13 11.65
N SER A 141 -3.80 14.53 10.66
CA SER A 141 -4.29 14.49 9.28
C SER A 141 -5.41 13.47 9.09
N ASP A 142 -6.37 13.80 8.24
CA ASP A 142 -7.30 12.79 7.73
C ASP A 142 -6.49 11.74 6.93
N PRO A 143 -6.72 10.43 7.16
CA PRO A 143 -5.99 9.40 6.47
C PRO A 143 -6.33 9.38 4.97
N LEU A 144 -5.39 8.89 4.17
CA LEU A 144 -5.58 8.68 2.73
C LEU A 144 -6.07 7.26 2.47
N SER A 145 -6.73 7.03 1.34
CA SER A 145 -7.26 5.71 1.01
C SER A 145 -7.05 5.33 -0.44
N ASP A 146 -6.54 4.12 -0.66
CA ASP A 146 -6.63 3.41 -1.93
C ASP A 146 -7.69 2.33 -1.84
N VAL A 147 -8.60 2.29 -2.80
CA VAL A 147 -9.66 1.28 -2.87
C VAL A 147 -9.43 0.42 -4.11
N PHE A 148 -9.57 -0.89 -3.97
CA PHE A 148 -9.47 -1.85 -5.07
C PHE A 148 -10.69 -2.74 -5.08
N THR A 149 -11.38 -2.86 -6.21
CA THR A 149 -12.47 -3.84 -6.37
C THR A 149 -11.87 -5.15 -6.83
N TYR A 150 -12.03 -6.21 -6.06
CA TYR A 150 -11.63 -7.57 -6.41
C TYR A 150 -12.84 -8.49 -6.55
N GLY A 151 -12.67 -9.60 -7.25
CA GLY A 151 -13.71 -10.60 -7.43
C GLY A 151 -13.19 -12.02 -7.28
N ILE A 152 -13.99 -12.84 -6.60
CA ILE A 152 -13.79 -14.26 -6.44
C ILE A 152 -14.74 -15.03 -7.35
N THR A 153 -14.29 -16.16 -7.86
CA THR A 153 -15.08 -17.08 -8.68
C THR A 153 -14.81 -18.50 -8.23
N ASP A 154 -15.87 -19.28 -8.08
CA ASP A 154 -15.80 -20.70 -7.74
C ASP A 154 -15.57 -21.57 -9.00
N ALA A 155 -15.63 -22.89 -8.83
CA ALA A 155 -15.19 -23.83 -9.87
C ALA A 155 -16.16 -23.96 -11.06
N ASP A 156 -17.45 -23.64 -10.89
CA ASP A 156 -18.46 -23.71 -11.96
C ASP A 156 -18.84 -22.34 -12.53
N GLY A 157 -18.35 -21.25 -11.93
CA GLY A 157 -18.28 -19.93 -12.52
C GLY A 157 -19.13 -18.89 -11.82
N ASP A 158 -19.75 -19.21 -10.68
CA ASP A 158 -20.43 -18.23 -9.86
C ASP A 158 -19.41 -17.27 -9.22
N ALA A 159 -19.76 -15.99 -9.26
CA ALA A 159 -18.84 -14.92 -8.93
C ALA A 159 -19.42 -13.94 -7.92
N SER A 160 -18.55 -13.46 -7.04
CA SER A 160 -18.84 -12.39 -6.09
C SER A 160 -17.71 -11.36 -6.14
N ARG A 161 -18.03 -10.09 -5.88
CA ARG A 161 -17.02 -9.03 -5.86
C ARG A 161 -17.28 -8.05 -4.74
N THR A 162 -16.21 -7.45 -4.25
CA THR A 162 -16.23 -6.46 -3.17
C THR A 162 -14.94 -5.65 -3.23
N THR A 163 -14.63 -4.89 -2.18
CA THR A 163 -13.47 -4.00 -2.12
C THR A 163 -12.46 -4.41 -1.06
N LEU A 164 -11.19 -4.25 -1.39
CA LEU A 164 -10.08 -4.08 -0.45
C LEU A 164 -9.78 -2.59 -0.31
N THR A 165 -9.83 -2.05 0.91
CA THR A 165 -9.50 -0.64 1.19
C THR A 165 -8.23 -0.51 2.01
N ILE A 166 -7.19 0.08 1.42
CA ILE A 166 -5.94 0.38 2.11
C ILE A 166 -5.98 1.81 2.63
N THR A 167 -5.86 1.97 3.94
CA THR A 167 -5.82 3.24 4.67
C THR A 167 -4.37 3.58 5.02
N VAL A 168 -3.94 4.77 4.61
CA VAL A 168 -2.62 5.33 4.94
C VAL A 168 -2.78 6.34 6.06
N THR A 169 -2.22 6.03 7.23
CA THR A 169 -2.28 6.91 8.42
C THR A 169 -1.03 7.75 8.55
N GLY A 170 -1.19 9.01 8.97
CA GLY A 170 -0.05 9.90 9.23
C GLY A 170 0.62 9.67 10.58
N SER A 171 1.88 10.11 10.68
CA SER A 171 2.58 10.34 11.93
C SER A 171 3.38 11.65 11.86
N THR A 172 3.37 12.43 12.94
CA THR A 172 4.11 13.70 12.92
C THR A 172 5.61 13.48 12.82
N ASP A 173 6.18 13.91 11.70
CA ASP A 173 7.62 13.87 11.48
C ASP A 173 8.43 14.73 12.45
N ALA A 174 9.64 14.24 12.76
CA ALA A 174 10.61 15.03 13.50
C ALA A 174 11.08 16.24 12.67
N ALA A 175 11.38 17.35 13.35
CA ALA A 175 11.95 18.51 12.70
C ALA A 175 13.27 18.16 11.98
N PRO A 176 13.55 18.76 10.81
CA PRO A 176 14.82 18.58 10.11
C PRO A 176 16.01 18.89 11.02
N VAL A 177 17.07 18.12 10.86
CA VAL A 177 18.31 18.25 11.63
C VAL A 177 19.47 18.64 10.72
N ILE A 178 20.36 19.47 11.25
CA ILE A 178 21.65 19.78 10.65
C ILE A 178 22.73 19.28 11.62
N THR A 179 23.66 18.47 11.12
CA THR A 179 24.75 17.88 11.90
C THR A 179 26.09 18.14 11.22
N GLY A 180 27.20 18.07 11.95
CA GLY A 180 28.53 18.34 11.40
C GLY A 180 28.86 19.82 11.17
N ILE A 181 27.87 20.72 11.24
CA ILE A 181 28.09 22.18 11.11
C ILE A 181 28.49 22.86 12.42
N SER A 182 28.24 22.22 13.57
CA SER A 182 28.50 22.78 14.91
C SER A 182 29.75 22.16 15.55
N GLY A 183 30.92 22.70 15.21
CA GLY A 183 32.16 22.49 15.98
C GLY A 183 32.40 23.61 17.00
N THR A 184 33.25 23.38 18.00
CA THR A 184 33.77 24.45 18.89
C THR A 184 34.95 25.21 18.30
N ASP A 185 35.49 24.69 17.20
CA ASP A 185 36.68 25.19 16.55
C ASP A 185 36.28 25.71 15.18
N ASP A 186 36.32 27.02 15.00
CA ASP A 186 36.10 27.63 13.70
C ASP A 186 37.24 27.21 12.76
N ASN A 187 36.87 26.90 11.52
CA ASN A 187 37.86 26.84 10.46
C ASN A 187 38.51 28.22 10.32
N SER A 188 39.84 28.27 10.20
CA SER A 188 40.58 29.51 10.08
C SER A 188 41.53 29.49 8.90
N VAL A 189 41.69 30.65 8.28
CA VAL A 189 42.69 30.92 7.24
C VAL A 189 43.49 32.14 7.65
N THR A 190 44.74 32.23 7.21
CA THR A 190 45.59 33.40 7.46
C THR A 190 45.51 34.36 6.27
N GLU A 191 45.30 35.65 6.53
CA GLU A 191 45.21 36.68 5.48
C GLU A 191 46.44 36.66 4.55
N ALA A 192 46.20 36.91 3.25
CA ALA A 192 47.21 37.03 2.19
C ALA A 192 48.07 35.78 1.92
N THR A 193 47.67 34.61 2.42
CA THR A 193 48.30 33.31 2.10
C THR A 193 47.72 32.66 0.85
N GLY A 194 46.43 32.91 0.57
CA GLY A 194 45.68 32.16 -0.44
C GLY A 194 45.20 30.78 0.05
N ASP A 195 45.36 30.49 1.35
CA ASP A 195 44.88 29.24 1.94
C ASP A 195 43.36 29.13 1.86
N THR A 196 42.88 27.93 1.57
CA THR A 196 41.47 27.56 1.59
C THR A 196 41.23 26.54 2.68
N VAL A 197 40.03 26.55 3.26
CA VAL A 197 39.58 25.50 4.17
C VAL A 197 38.39 24.77 3.55
N THR A 198 38.25 23.49 3.87
CA THR A 198 37.14 22.67 3.40
C THR A 198 36.46 22.02 4.60
N GLY A 199 35.20 21.64 4.42
CA GLY A 199 34.41 20.90 5.40
C GLY A 199 33.17 20.34 4.73
N SER A 200 32.43 19.52 5.46
CA SER A 200 31.10 19.06 5.06
C SER A 200 30.17 19.07 6.27
N PHE A 201 28.88 19.10 5.99
CA PHE A 201 27.84 18.91 6.99
C PHE A 201 26.75 18.01 6.42
N THR A 202 25.84 17.56 7.27
CA THR A 202 24.74 16.69 6.84
C THR A 202 23.41 17.29 7.26
N VAL A 203 22.46 17.33 6.33
CA VAL A 203 21.06 17.66 6.58
C VAL A 203 20.23 16.38 6.49
N ALA A 204 19.23 16.23 7.36
CA ALA A 204 18.31 15.11 7.30
C ALA A 204 16.91 15.52 7.74
N ALA A 205 15.90 14.95 7.10
CA ALA A 205 14.49 15.10 7.45
C ALA A 205 13.75 13.82 7.08
N THR A 206 12.88 13.34 7.97
CA THR A 206 12.10 12.11 7.76
C THR A 206 11.17 12.25 6.54
N ALA A 207 10.46 13.38 6.44
CA ALA A 207 9.66 13.79 5.28
C ALA A 207 10.44 13.95 3.95
N GLY A 208 11.77 13.86 3.98
CA GLY A 208 12.65 14.26 2.89
C GLY A 208 13.01 15.75 2.89
N ILE A 209 14.04 16.10 2.12
CA ILE A 209 14.57 17.47 2.03
C ILE A 209 14.01 18.13 0.77
N ALA A 210 13.23 19.20 0.95
CA ALA A 210 12.71 19.99 -0.17
C ALA A 210 13.78 20.92 -0.76
N THR A 211 14.46 21.68 0.11
CA THR A 211 15.56 22.58 -0.27
C THR A 211 16.61 22.66 0.83
N VAL A 212 17.84 22.99 0.42
CA VAL A 212 18.92 23.40 1.31
C VAL A 212 19.37 24.78 0.88
N THR A 213 19.34 25.74 1.80
CA THR A 213 19.74 27.12 1.50
C THR A 213 20.74 27.64 2.51
N ILE A 214 21.68 28.45 2.05
CA ILE A 214 22.64 29.17 2.90
C ILE A 214 22.40 30.67 2.76
N ALA A 215 22.45 31.40 3.87
CA ALA A 215 22.34 32.86 3.82
C ALA A 215 23.53 33.45 3.02
N GLY A 216 23.22 34.33 2.06
CA GLY A 216 24.25 35.11 1.35
C GLY A 216 24.67 36.36 2.13
N VAL A 217 25.33 37.31 1.44
CA VAL A 217 25.61 38.65 1.99
C VAL A 217 24.33 39.36 2.43
N ASP A 218 23.26 39.17 1.67
CA ASP A 218 21.92 39.62 2.02
C ASP A 218 21.16 38.47 2.69
N ALA A 219 20.98 38.57 4.01
CA ALA A 219 20.27 37.56 4.79
C ALA A 219 18.79 37.42 4.36
N ASP A 220 18.22 38.43 3.70
CA ASP A 220 16.86 38.40 3.18
C ASP A 220 16.77 37.63 1.83
N THR A 221 17.91 37.28 1.22
CA THR A 221 17.98 36.54 -0.04
C THR A 221 18.86 35.29 0.11
N PRO A 222 18.36 34.20 0.74
CA PRO A 222 19.10 32.95 0.86
C PRO A 222 19.42 32.34 -0.51
N VAL A 223 20.59 31.72 -0.62
CA VAL A 223 21.08 31.04 -1.83
C VAL A 223 20.72 29.56 -1.75
N ASP A 224 20.01 29.07 -2.76
CA ASP A 224 19.66 27.65 -2.89
C ASP A 224 20.88 26.84 -3.37
N ILE A 225 21.24 25.82 -2.60
CA ILE A 225 22.37 24.92 -2.87
C ILE A 225 21.92 23.49 -3.18
N THR A 226 20.61 23.23 -3.27
CA THR A 226 20.01 21.89 -3.44
C THR A 226 20.46 21.18 -4.72
N ASN A 227 21.00 21.90 -5.70
CA ASN A 227 21.51 21.31 -6.95
C ASN A 227 23.02 21.52 -7.14
N ALA A 228 23.75 21.88 -6.08
CA ALA A 228 25.20 22.06 -6.15
C ALA A 228 25.89 20.74 -6.52
N THR A 229 26.85 20.80 -7.45
CA THR A 229 27.67 19.63 -7.83
C THR A 229 29.12 20.06 -8.06
N GLU A 230 30.05 19.11 -8.13
CA GLU A 230 31.47 19.44 -8.34
C GLU A 230 31.69 20.11 -9.72
N ALA A 231 30.85 19.75 -10.70
CA ALA A 231 30.87 20.32 -12.04
C ALA A 231 30.17 21.69 -12.14
N ASP A 232 29.22 21.96 -11.24
CA ASP A 232 28.45 23.21 -11.16
C ASP A 232 28.30 23.65 -9.69
N PRO A 233 29.37 24.20 -9.09
CA PRO A 233 29.37 24.60 -7.70
C PRO A 233 28.55 25.89 -7.50
N VAL A 234 27.86 25.98 -6.37
CA VAL A 234 27.16 27.20 -5.98
C VAL A 234 28.13 28.09 -5.20
N VAL A 235 28.42 29.27 -5.74
CA VAL A 235 29.33 30.25 -5.13
C VAL A 235 28.53 31.32 -4.40
N ILE A 236 28.83 31.48 -3.12
CA ILE A 236 28.28 32.51 -2.24
C ILE A 236 29.40 33.50 -1.94
N GLU A 237 29.28 34.69 -2.51
CA GLU A 237 30.16 35.80 -2.19
C GLU A 237 29.89 36.24 -0.74
N GLY A 238 30.93 36.39 0.07
CA GLY A 238 30.90 37.03 1.38
C GLY A 238 31.56 38.40 1.32
N SER A 239 31.49 39.17 2.41
CA SER A 239 32.19 40.47 2.45
C SER A 239 33.72 40.32 2.46
N GLU A 240 34.23 39.21 3.04
CA GLU A 240 35.66 38.97 3.26
C GLU A 240 36.24 37.75 2.53
N GLY A 241 35.46 37.10 1.66
CA GLY A 241 35.87 35.88 0.96
C GLY A 241 34.71 35.24 0.22
N THR A 242 34.93 34.03 -0.29
CA THR A 242 33.91 33.26 -1.01
C THR A 242 33.72 31.89 -0.37
N LEU A 243 32.47 31.44 -0.31
CA LEU A 243 32.11 30.06 0.01
C LEU A 243 31.69 29.37 -1.30
N SER A 244 32.34 28.27 -1.64
CA SER A 244 31.99 27.45 -2.80
C SER A 244 31.42 26.13 -2.31
N VAL A 245 30.11 25.92 -2.50
CA VAL A 245 29.46 24.64 -2.22
C VAL A 245 29.61 23.73 -3.43
N THR A 246 30.39 22.66 -3.27
CA THR A 246 30.79 21.77 -4.37
C THR A 246 29.92 20.54 -4.52
N GLY A 247 28.88 20.37 -3.70
CA GLY A 247 28.01 19.21 -3.77
C GLY A 247 26.83 19.29 -2.81
N TYR A 248 25.75 18.64 -3.18
CA TYR A 248 24.74 18.15 -2.26
C TYR A 248 24.28 16.76 -2.76
N ASP A 249 24.34 15.76 -1.88
CA ASP A 249 23.85 14.42 -2.17
C ASP A 249 22.50 14.19 -1.48
N ALA A 250 21.43 14.12 -2.27
CA ALA A 250 20.07 13.97 -1.73
C ALA A 250 19.79 12.61 -1.06
N GLY A 251 20.62 11.60 -1.30
CA GLY A 251 20.47 10.27 -0.69
C GLY A 251 21.10 10.16 0.69
N THR A 252 22.21 10.87 0.90
CA THR A 252 22.97 10.88 2.16
C THR A 252 22.74 12.15 2.98
N GLY A 253 22.27 13.23 2.35
CA GLY A 253 22.11 14.54 2.94
C GLY A 253 23.41 15.32 3.12
N GLU A 254 24.55 14.83 2.60
CA GLU A 254 25.85 15.49 2.72
C GLU A 254 25.93 16.72 1.80
N VAL A 255 26.44 17.83 2.36
CA VAL A 255 26.80 19.09 1.69
C VAL A 255 28.29 19.34 1.88
#